data_AF-A0A0A8B2J1-F1
#
_entry.id   AF-A0A0A8B2J1-F1
#
_cell.length_a   1.000
_cell.length_b   1.000
_cell.length_c   1.000
_cell.angle_alpha   90.00
_cell.angle_beta   90.00
_cell.angle_gamma   90.00
#
_symmetry.space_group_name_H-M   'P 1'
#
loop_
_entity.id
_entity.type
_entity.pdbx_description
1 polymer ?
#
loop_
_entity_poly.entity_id
_entity_poly.type
_entity_poly.pdbx_seq_one_letter_code
_entity_poly.pdbx_strand_id
1 'polypeptide(L)'
;MAGRWAAEYFEGVRRAVRDLADARALLESGGEQWRPDGGRGSGPSDPTAAAAIRLAELKAKREEWAEAASQCEAAIGEGLAVIEGVRAFFSMLYGDNGSEYADVLDMLYVDRLTVKQAARIMRCSEFTVKSRRARAIRWLDAVGKARALDLAERSVLCADRGDGGGGCGDA
;
A
#
# COMPACT_ATOMS: atom_id res chain seq x y z
N MET A 1 -7.89 -18.03 18.93
CA MET A 1 -6.84 -17.01 18.86
C MET A 1 -7.03 -16.24 17.57
N ALA A 2 -7.57 -15.03 17.61
CA ALA A 2 -7.65 -14.19 16.41
C ALA A 2 -6.22 -13.71 16.09
N GLY A 3 -5.68 -14.15 14.95
CA GLY A 3 -4.31 -13.87 14.54
C GLY A 3 -4.13 -12.38 14.24
N ARG A 4 -2.99 -11.80 14.61
CA ARG A 4 -2.66 -10.37 14.39
C ARG A 4 -2.20 -10.06 12.96
N TRP A 5 -2.68 -10.84 11.98
CA TRP A 5 -2.11 -10.83 10.63
C TRP A 5 -2.40 -9.52 9.91
N ALA A 6 -3.59 -8.93 10.09
CA ALA A 6 -3.99 -7.75 9.32
C ALA A 6 -3.17 -6.53 9.71
N ALA A 7 -2.86 -6.37 11.00
CA ALA A 7 -2.01 -5.27 11.46
C ALA A 7 -0.59 -5.39 10.87
N GLU A 8 0.01 -6.57 10.91
CA GLU A 8 1.34 -6.83 10.34
C GLU A 8 1.36 -6.64 8.82
N TYR A 9 0.32 -7.11 8.14
CA TYR A 9 0.14 -6.95 6.69
C TYR A 9 0.10 -5.47 6.29
N PHE A 10 -0.72 -4.65 6.95
CA PHE A 10 -0.83 -3.23 6.63
C PHE A 10 0.43 -2.41 7.00
N GLU A 11 1.17 -2.79 8.04
CA GLU A 11 2.51 -2.24 8.26
C GLU A 11 3.49 -2.64 7.14
N GLY A 12 3.34 -3.83 6.56
CA GLY A 12 4.05 -4.25 5.35
C GLY A 12 3.73 -3.37 4.14
N VAL A 13 2.44 -3.10 3.89
CA VAL A 13 1.99 -2.17 2.84
C VAL A 13 2.58 -0.77 3.05
N ARG A 14 2.56 -0.26 4.28
CA ARG A 14 3.15 1.04 4.62
C ARG A 14 4.64 1.12 4.34
N ARG A 15 5.38 0.03 4.60
CA ARG A 15 6.81 -0.07 4.24
C ARG A 15 6.98 -0.09 2.74
N ALA A 16 6.20 -0.89 2.01
CA ALA A 16 6.24 -0.94 0.55
C ALA A 16 6.00 0.42 -0.10
N VAL A 17 5.06 1.24 0.41
CA VAL A 17 4.85 2.62 -0.08
C VAL A 17 6.10 3.49 0.09
N ARG A 18 6.77 3.39 1.25
CA ARG A 18 8.03 4.13 1.48
C ARG A 18 9.11 3.63 0.53
N ASP A 19 9.30 2.32 0.48
CA ASP A 19 10.40 1.71 -0.26
C ASP A 19 10.22 1.94 -1.78
N LEU A 20 8.98 2.00 -2.29
CA LEU A 20 8.66 2.43 -3.66
C LEU A 20 9.07 3.87 -3.93
N ALA A 21 8.77 4.80 -3.01
CA ALA A 21 9.15 6.20 -3.16
C ALA A 21 10.68 6.36 -3.20
N ASP A 22 11.39 5.62 -2.34
CA ASP A 22 12.85 5.63 -2.30
C ASP A 22 13.45 5.03 -3.59
N ALA A 23 12.92 3.90 -4.07
CA ALA A 23 13.35 3.26 -5.31
C ALA A 23 13.13 4.16 -6.53
N ARG A 24 11.98 4.83 -6.63
CA ARG A 24 11.70 5.79 -7.71
C ARG A 24 12.65 6.99 -7.68
N ALA A 25 12.91 7.55 -6.50
CA ALA A 25 13.87 8.65 -6.36
C ALA A 25 15.30 8.25 -6.80
N LEU A 26 15.73 7.01 -6.52
CA LEU A 26 17.01 6.49 -6.99
C LEU A 26 17.04 6.28 -8.51
N LEU A 27 15.95 5.78 -9.09
CA LEU A 27 15.83 5.58 -10.54
C LEU A 27 15.83 6.91 -11.31
N GLU A 28 15.12 7.92 -10.80
CA GLU A 28 15.01 9.28 -11.37
C GLU A 28 16.33 10.05 -11.27
N SER A 29 17.02 9.95 -10.14
CA SER A 29 18.34 10.58 -9.94
C SER A 29 19.48 9.83 -10.63
N GLY A 30 19.20 8.72 -11.33
CA GLY A 30 20.24 7.89 -11.97
C GLY A 30 21.21 7.24 -10.98
N GLY A 31 20.85 7.15 -9.69
CA GLY A 31 21.67 6.56 -8.64
C GLY A 31 22.68 7.52 -8.00
N GLU A 32 22.54 8.84 -8.13
CA GLU A 32 23.45 9.83 -7.51
C GLU A 32 23.61 9.66 -5.99
N GLN A 33 22.55 9.19 -5.32
CA GLN A 33 22.55 8.96 -3.87
C GLN A 33 23.05 7.57 -3.48
N TRP A 34 23.21 6.67 -4.46
CA TRP A 34 23.71 5.31 -4.21
C TRP A 34 25.23 5.35 -3.99
N ARG A 35 25.66 4.77 -2.88
CA ARG A 35 27.07 4.55 -2.59
C ARG A 35 27.34 3.04 -2.63
N PRO A 36 28.37 2.58 -3.35
CA PRO A 36 28.79 1.20 -3.27
C PRO A 36 29.26 0.91 -1.84
N ASP A 37 28.65 -0.09 -1.21
CA ASP A 37 29.07 -0.56 0.10
C ASP A 37 30.47 -1.18 -0.02
N GLY A 38 31.47 -0.53 0.59
CA GLY A 38 32.71 -1.20 0.97
C GLY A 38 33.62 -1.69 -0.16
N GLY A 39 33.99 -0.83 -1.10
CA GLY A 39 35.11 -1.10 -2.01
C GLY A 39 36.49 -0.95 -1.35
N ARG A 40 36.84 -1.76 -0.34
CA ARG A 40 38.25 -1.97 0.08
C ARG A 40 38.85 -3.07 -0.80
N GLY A 41 38.97 -2.81 -2.09
CA GLY A 41 39.69 -3.65 -3.03
C GLY A 41 40.49 -2.74 -3.94
N SER A 42 41.74 -3.11 -4.24
CA SER A 42 42.61 -2.43 -5.19
C SER A 42 41.90 -2.29 -6.54
N GLY A 43 41.22 -1.16 -6.73
CA GLY A 43 40.56 -0.83 -7.99
C GLY A 43 41.57 -0.75 -9.12
N PRO A 44 41.15 -0.90 -10.38
CA PRO A 44 42.03 -0.74 -11.52
C PRO A 44 42.74 0.61 -11.44
N SER A 45 44.05 0.62 -11.65
CA SER A 45 44.83 1.87 -11.77
C SER A 45 44.44 2.68 -13.02
N ASP A 46 43.71 2.06 -13.96
CA ASP A 46 43.14 2.71 -15.14
C ASP A 46 41.78 3.37 -14.81
N PRO A 47 41.66 4.71 -14.92
CA PRO A 47 40.41 5.43 -14.68
C PRO A 47 39.28 5.02 -15.64
N THR A 48 39.58 4.59 -16.86
CA THR A 48 38.56 4.14 -17.83
C THR A 48 37.98 2.78 -17.41
N ALA A 49 38.82 1.85 -16.97
CA ALA A 49 38.37 0.57 -16.43
C ALA A 49 37.54 0.74 -15.14
N ALA A 50 37.95 1.66 -14.24
CA ALA A 50 37.19 1.98 -13.04
C ALA A 50 35.81 2.58 -13.35
N ALA A 51 35.72 3.45 -14.37
CA ALA A 51 34.45 4.02 -14.83
C ALA A 51 33.52 2.96 -15.44
N ALA A 52 34.06 2.03 -16.22
CA ALA A 52 33.29 0.94 -16.84
C ALA A 52 32.70 -0.02 -15.79
N ILE A 53 33.48 -0.38 -14.76
CA ILE A 53 33.01 -1.21 -13.64
C ILE A 53 31.88 -0.51 -12.90
N ARG A 54 32.07 0.77 -12.56
CA ARG A 54 31.05 1.56 -11.86
C ARG A 54 29.75 1.69 -12.67
N LEU A 55 29.86 1.84 -13.99
CA LEU A 55 28.70 1.88 -14.88
C LEU A 55 27.97 0.53 -14.92
N ALA A 56 28.69 -0.59 -14.93
CA ALA A 56 28.09 -1.92 -14.88
C ALA A 56 27.39 -2.18 -13.54
N GLU A 57 28.02 -1.83 -12.42
CA GLU A 57 27.41 -1.92 -11.09
C GLU A 57 26.15 -1.07 -10.98
N LEU A 58 26.18 0.17 -11.49
CA LEU A 58 25.01 1.05 -11.52
C LEU A 58 23.87 0.44 -12.36
N LYS A 59 24.17 -0.17 -13.51
CA LYS A 59 23.14 -0.83 -14.33
C LYS A 59 22.49 -1.99 -13.59
N ALA A 60 23.28 -2.88 -13.00
CA ALA A 60 22.77 -3.98 -12.19
C ALA A 60 21.91 -3.49 -11.02
N LYS A 61 22.34 -2.41 -10.34
CA LYS A 61 21.56 -1.80 -9.25
C LYS A 61 20.26 -1.16 -9.72
N ARG A 62 20.22 -0.54 -10.90
CA ARG A 62 18.98 0.00 -11.47
C ARG A 62 17.97 -1.12 -11.78
N GLU A 63 18.42 -2.27 -12.26
CA GLU A 63 17.56 -3.44 -12.46
C GLU A 63 17.00 -3.94 -11.13
N GLU A 64 17.83 -4.05 -10.09
CA GLU A 64 17.37 -4.40 -8.73
C GLU A 64 16.33 -3.42 -8.19
N TRP A 65 16.52 -2.10 -8.37
CA TRP A 65 15.55 -1.09 -7.91
C TRP A 65 14.24 -1.14 -8.70
N ALA A 66 14.29 -1.41 -10.00
CA ALA A 66 13.10 -1.55 -10.83
C ALA A 66 12.27 -2.77 -10.41
N GLU A 67 12.93 -3.90 -10.16
CA GLU A 67 12.26 -5.10 -9.65
C GLU A 67 11.66 -4.86 -8.26
N ALA A 68 12.40 -4.23 -7.34
CA ALA A 68 11.91 -3.87 -6.03
C ALA A 68 10.70 -2.92 -6.09
N ALA A 69 10.73 -1.94 -7.00
CA ALA A 69 9.60 -1.04 -7.23
C ALA A 69 8.37 -1.81 -7.71
N SER A 70 8.52 -2.74 -8.66
CA SER A 70 7.42 -3.57 -9.15
C SER A 70 6.80 -4.43 -8.05
N GLN A 71 7.63 -5.05 -7.20
CA GLN A 71 7.15 -5.82 -6.04
C GLN A 71 6.40 -4.95 -5.03
N CYS A 72 6.88 -3.73 -4.78
CA CYS A 72 6.19 -2.78 -3.92
C CYS A 72 4.84 -2.35 -4.52
N GLU A 73 4.78 -2.06 -5.82
CA GLU A 73 3.53 -1.72 -6.51
C GLU A 73 2.49 -2.85 -6.40
N ALA A 74 2.92 -4.10 -6.58
CA ALA A 74 2.04 -5.26 -6.42
C ALA A 74 1.50 -5.37 -4.98
N ALA A 75 2.35 -5.18 -3.97
CA ALA A 75 1.95 -5.21 -2.56
C ALA A 75 0.97 -4.07 -2.21
N ILE A 76 1.20 -2.87 -2.75
CA ILE A 76 0.33 -1.70 -2.56
C ILE A 76 -1.03 -1.92 -3.24
N GLY A 77 -1.03 -2.40 -4.49
CA GLY A 77 -2.26 -2.68 -5.24
C GLY A 77 -3.13 -3.73 -4.54
N GLU A 78 -2.53 -4.79 -4.01
CA GLU A 78 -3.24 -5.78 -3.21
C GLU A 78 -3.76 -5.19 -1.88
N GLY A 79 -2.96 -4.34 -1.22
CA GLY A 79 -3.38 -3.62 -0.01
C GLY A 79 -4.61 -2.74 -0.25
N LEU A 80 -4.64 -2.02 -1.37
CA LEU A 80 -5.79 -1.22 -1.82
C LEU A 80 -7.01 -2.10 -2.08
N ALA A 81 -6.85 -3.25 -2.74
CA ALA A 81 -7.95 -4.19 -2.95
C ALA A 81 -8.53 -4.71 -1.62
N VAL A 82 -7.69 -4.99 -0.61
CA VAL A 82 -8.16 -5.35 0.74
C VAL A 82 -8.93 -4.20 1.40
N ILE A 83 -8.45 -2.96 1.26
CA ILE A 83 -9.15 -1.75 1.75
C ILE A 83 -10.53 -1.63 1.09
N GLU A 84 -10.65 -1.91 -0.21
CA GLU A 84 -11.94 -1.89 -0.88
C GLU A 84 -12.88 -3.01 -0.39
N GLY A 85 -12.34 -4.16 -0.01
CA GLY A 85 -13.10 -5.20 0.69
C GLY A 85 -13.67 -4.72 2.04
N VAL A 86 -12.87 -3.96 2.79
CA VAL A 86 -13.32 -3.29 4.03
C VAL A 86 -14.42 -2.27 3.69
N ARG A 87 -14.22 -1.44 2.66
CA ARG A 87 -15.20 -0.43 2.22
C ARG A 87 -16.54 -1.08 1.91
N ALA A 88 -16.53 -2.09 1.05
CA ALA A 88 -17.73 -2.83 0.63
C ALA A 88 -18.51 -3.39 1.84
N PHE A 89 -17.81 -4.05 2.77
CA PHE A 89 -18.44 -4.63 3.95
C PHE A 89 -19.05 -3.58 4.89
N PHE A 90 -18.26 -2.57 5.28
CA PHE A 90 -18.73 -1.59 6.25
C PHE A 90 -19.80 -0.67 5.65
N SER A 91 -19.74 -0.35 4.36
CA SER A 91 -20.80 0.39 3.68
C SER A 91 -22.10 -0.40 3.59
N MET A 92 -22.05 -1.72 3.39
CA MET A 92 -23.25 -2.56 3.47
C MET A 92 -23.90 -2.52 4.86
N LEU A 93 -23.11 -2.46 5.93
CA LEU A 93 -23.62 -2.44 7.31
C LEU A 93 -24.08 -1.06 7.80
N TYR A 94 -23.42 0.01 7.35
CA TYR A 94 -23.55 1.35 7.93
C TYR A 94 -23.88 2.43 6.90
N GLY A 95 -24.18 2.05 5.66
CA GLY A 95 -24.45 2.97 4.56
C GLY A 95 -23.23 3.84 4.22
N ASP A 96 -23.48 5.11 3.91
CA ASP A 96 -22.44 6.06 3.50
C ASP A 96 -21.33 6.25 4.55
N ASN A 97 -21.66 6.11 5.84
CA ASN A 97 -20.68 6.23 6.93
C ASN A 97 -19.75 5.01 7.04
N GLY A 98 -20.06 3.91 6.34
CA GLY A 98 -19.23 2.72 6.34
C GLY A 98 -17.87 2.91 5.64
N SER A 99 -17.78 3.86 4.71
CA SER A 99 -16.56 4.14 3.96
C SER A 99 -15.41 4.59 4.88
N GLU A 100 -15.75 5.26 5.98
CA GLU A 100 -14.80 5.85 6.93
C GLU A 100 -13.86 4.80 7.58
N TYR A 101 -14.26 3.53 7.61
CA TYR A 101 -13.42 2.44 8.12
C TYR A 101 -12.29 2.10 7.15
N ALA A 102 -12.59 2.11 5.84
CA ALA A 102 -11.62 1.90 4.77
C ALA A 102 -10.72 3.14 4.61
N ASP A 103 -11.31 4.35 4.64
CA ASP A 103 -10.57 5.61 4.52
C ASP A 103 -9.51 5.77 5.61
N VAL A 104 -9.78 5.29 6.83
CA VAL A 104 -8.77 5.28 7.90
C VAL A 104 -7.60 4.35 7.58
N LEU A 105 -7.84 3.20 6.94
CA LEU A 105 -6.75 2.30 6.56
C LEU A 105 -5.91 2.93 5.44
N ASP A 106 -6.57 3.49 4.43
CA ASP A 106 -5.94 4.17 3.31
C ASP A 106 -5.04 5.34 3.78
N MET A 107 -5.61 6.27 4.55
CA MET A 107 -4.87 7.41 5.08
C MET A 107 -3.66 7.01 5.94
N LEU A 108 -3.79 5.98 6.78
CA LEU A 108 -2.73 5.61 7.72
C LEU A 108 -1.62 4.75 7.09
N TYR A 109 -1.97 3.90 6.12
CA TYR A 109 -1.07 2.88 5.57
C TYR A 109 -0.62 3.18 4.15
N VAL A 110 -1.48 3.77 3.32
CA VAL A 110 -1.16 4.14 1.93
C VAL A 110 -0.64 5.57 1.87
N ASP A 111 -1.41 6.55 2.37
CA ASP A 111 -0.94 7.95 2.43
C ASP A 111 0.11 8.17 3.53
N ARG A 112 0.31 7.16 4.39
CA ARG A 112 1.25 7.15 5.52
C ARG A 112 1.06 8.31 6.51
N LEU A 113 -0.15 8.83 6.62
CA LEU A 113 -0.48 9.92 7.53
C LEU A 113 -0.37 9.46 9.00
N THR A 114 -0.10 10.43 9.87
CA THR A 114 -0.27 10.23 11.31
C THR A 114 -1.74 10.20 11.69
N VAL A 115 -2.07 9.57 12.82
CA VAL A 115 -3.44 9.58 13.36
C VAL A 115 -3.98 11.00 13.54
N LYS A 116 -3.13 11.94 13.97
CA LYS A 116 -3.47 13.36 14.11
C LYS A 116 -3.84 14.00 12.77
N GLN A 117 -3.08 13.73 11.71
CA GLN A 117 -3.37 14.24 10.36
C GLN A 117 -4.67 13.65 9.81
N ALA A 118 -4.86 12.32 9.92
CA ALA A 118 -6.10 11.66 9.50
C ALA A 118 -7.32 12.21 10.25
N ALA A 119 -7.23 12.36 11.58
CA ALA A 119 -8.30 12.93 12.40
C ALA A 119 -8.69 14.36 11.96
N ARG A 120 -7.69 15.18 11.59
CA ARG A 120 -7.91 16.53 11.07
C ARG A 120 -8.62 16.51 9.72
N ILE A 121 -8.21 15.64 8.79
CA ILE A 121 -8.82 15.51 7.47
C ILE A 121 -10.27 15.03 7.59
N MET A 122 -10.50 14.00 8.39
CA MET A 122 -11.83 13.42 8.63
C MET A 122 -12.71 14.26 9.57
N ARG A 123 -12.20 15.38 10.10
CA ARG A 123 -12.89 16.26 11.06
C ARG A 123 -13.47 15.49 12.27
N CYS A 124 -12.73 14.53 12.79
CA CYS A 124 -13.13 13.73 13.94
C CYS A 124 -12.02 13.65 15.00
N SER A 125 -12.27 12.96 16.11
CA SER A 125 -11.26 12.78 17.17
C SER A 125 -10.21 11.72 16.77
N GLU A 126 -8.99 11.83 17.31
CA GLU A 126 -7.98 10.77 17.18
C GLU A 126 -8.47 9.42 17.73
N PHE A 127 -9.32 9.45 18.77
CA PHE A 127 -9.94 8.25 19.32
C PHE A 127 -10.84 7.57 18.29
N THR A 128 -11.65 8.35 17.57
CA THR A 128 -12.51 7.86 16.49
C THR A 128 -11.71 7.16 15.40
N VAL A 129 -10.60 7.78 14.94
CA VAL A 129 -9.69 7.17 13.95
C VAL A 129 -9.11 5.86 14.48
N LYS A 130 -8.58 5.84 15.71
CA LYS A 130 -8.02 4.62 16.32
C LYS A 130 -9.07 3.52 16.45
N SER A 131 -10.30 3.87 16.84
CA SER A 131 -11.41 2.93 17.01
C SER A 131 -11.84 2.32 15.67
N ARG A 132 -12.00 3.14 14.63
CA ARG A 132 -12.33 2.70 13.26
C ARG A 132 -11.25 1.77 12.72
N ARG A 133 -9.98 2.19 12.79
CA ARG A 133 -8.83 1.33 12.45
C ARG A 133 -8.91 -0.01 13.16
N ALA A 134 -9.05 0.01 14.49
CA ALA A 134 -9.05 -1.21 15.28
C ALA A 134 -10.23 -2.13 14.94
N ARG A 135 -11.40 -1.58 14.60
CA ARG A 135 -12.56 -2.37 14.18
C ARG A 135 -12.35 -2.97 12.79
N ALA A 136 -11.80 -2.23 11.83
CA ALA A 136 -11.47 -2.74 10.51
C ALA A 136 -10.44 -3.87 10.57
N ILE A 137 -9.36 -3.68 11.34
CA ILE A 137 -8.32 -4.71 11.56
C ILE A 137 -8.91 -5.95 12.22
N ARG A 138 -9.73 -5.81 13.27
CA ARG A 138 -10.38 -6.98 13.91
C ARG A 138 -11.29 -7.74 12.97
N TRP A 139 -11.99 -7.04 12.07
CA TRP A 139 -12.82 -7.69 11.06
C TRP A 139 -11.96 -8.50 10.10
N LEU A 140 -10.88 -7.91 9.56
CA LEU A 140 -9.91 -8.62 8.70
C LEU A 140 -9.29 -9.83 9.39
N ASP A 141 -8.89 -9.70 10.66
CA ASP A 141 -8.36 -10.81 11.46
C ASP A 141 -9.37 -11.95 11.61
N ALA A 142 -10.67 -11.64 11.60
CA ALA A 142 -11.75 -12.64 11.71
C ALA A 142 -12.11 -13.30 10.36
N VAL A 143 -12.16 -12.53 9.26
CA VAL A 143 -12.62 -13.05 7.95
C VAL A 143 -11.50 -13.55 7.05
N GLY A 144 -10.27 -13.09 7.29
CA GLY A 144 -9.11 -13.39 6.47
C GLY A 144 -9.04 -12.61 5.15
N LYS A 145 -7.83 -12.56 4.59
CA LYS A 145 -7.51 -11.78 3.37
C LYS A 145 -8.35 -12.19 2.16
N ALA A 146 -8.49 -13.49 1.91
CA ALA A 146 -9.21 -14.00 0.74
C ALA A 146 -10.67 -13.53 0.69
N ARG A 147 -11.34 -13.46 1.85
CA ARG A 147 -12.72 -12.98 1.94
C ARG A 147 -12.82 -11.47 1.71
N ALA A 148 -11.84 -10.69 2.18
CA ALA A 148 -11.80 -9.26 1.90
C ALA A 148 -11.65 -9.00 0.38
N LEU A 149 -10.78 -9.75 -0.29
CA LEU A 149 -10.58 -9.64 -1.74
C LEU A 149 -11.84 -10.04 -2.55
N ASP A 150 -12.50 -11.15 -2.19
CA ASP A 150 -13.77 -11.55 -2.83
C ASP A 150 -14.87 -10.49 -2.67
N LEU A 151 -14.92 -9.78 -1.53
CA LEU A 151 -15.85 -8.67 -1.34
C LEU A 151 -15.52 -7.46 -2.21
N ALA A 152 -14.23 -7.14 -2.39
CA ALA A 152 -13.79 -6.06 -3.26
C ALA A 152 -14.13 -6.33 -4.72
N GLU A 153 -13.92 -7.57 -5.19
CA GLU A 153 -14.27 -7.96 -6.57
C GLU A 153 -15.77 -7.82 -6.83
N ARG A 154 -16.61 -8.28 -5.89
CA ARG A 154 -18.07 -8.18 -6.00
C ARG A 154 -18.57 -6.74 -5.99
N SER A 155 -17.95 -5.84 -5.21
CA SER A 155 -18.39 -4.45 -5.17
C SER A 155 -18.15 -3.74 -6.50
N VAL A 156 -17.03 -4.01 -7.17
CA VAL A 156 -16.73 -3.49 -8.51
C VAL A 156 -17.75 -4.01 -9.53
N LEU A 157 -18.03 -5.32 -9.54
CA LEU A 157 -19.00 -5.92 -10.46
C LEU A 157 -20.44 -5.42 -10.26
N CYS A 158 -20.80 -5.03 -9.03
CA CYS A 158 -22.09 -4.43 -8.74
C CYS A 158 -22.14 -2.95 -9.13
N ALA A 159 -21.03 -2.21 -9.03
CA ALA A 159 -20.93 -0.82 -9.45
C ALA A 159 -21.04 -0.68 -10.98
N ASP A 160 -20.42 -1.57 -11.74
CA ASP A 160 -20.48 -1.58 -13.22
C ASP A 160 -21.87 -1.93 -13.77
N ARG A 161 -22.74 -2.58 -12.98
CA ARG A 161 -24.14 -2.83 -13.34
C ARG A 161 -25.07 -1.65 -13.00
N GLY A 162 -24.55 -0.60 -12.35
CA GLY A 162 -25.30 0.54 -11.84
C GLY A 162 -25.60 1.66 -12.84
N ASP A 163 -24.90 1.71 -13.99
CA ASP A 163 -25.21 2.66 -15.07
C ASP A 163 -26.24 2.09 -16.06
N GLY A 164 -27.42 1.78 -15.51
CA GLY A 164 -28.57 1.28 -16.25
C GLY A 164 -29.77 1.30 -15.32
N GLY A 165 -30.45 2.44 -15.24
CA GLY A 165 -31.42 2.72 -14.19
C GLY A 165 -32.58 1.73 -14.04
N GLY A 166 -33.12 1.69 -12.82
CA GLY A 166 -34.50 1.27 -12.59
C GLY A 166 -34.68 0.14 -11.59
N GLY A 167 -35.09 0.51 -10.37
CA GLY A 167 -36.07 -0.24 -9.59
C GLY A 167 -35.65 -1.62 -9.07
N CYS A 168 -35.06 -1.65 -7.87
CA CYS A 168 -35.28 -2.78 -6.97
C CYS A 168 -36.66 -2.56 -6.31
N GLY A 169 -37.72 -2.87 -7.06
CA GLY A 169 -39.06 -3.04 -6.53
C GLY A 169 -39.14 -4.36 -5.76
N ASP A 170 -39.92 -4.34 -4.69
CA ASP A 170 -40.21 -5.44 -3.78
C ASP A 170 -40.60 -6.75 -4.50
N ALA A 171 -40.09 -7.87 -3.99
CA ALA A 171 -40.73 -9.19 -4.03
C ALA A 171 -40.23 -10.04 -2.85
#